data_AF-A0A3B9WWN7-F1
#
_entry.id   AF-A0A3B9WWN7-F1
#
_cell.length_a   1.000
_cell.length_b   1.000
_cell.length_c   1.000
_cell.angle_alpha   90.00
_cell.angle_beta   90.00
_cell.angle_gamma   90.00
#
_symmetry.space_group_name_H-M   'P 1'
#
loop_
_entity.id
_entity.type
_entity.pdbx_description
1 polymer ?
#
loop_
_entity_poly.entity_id
_entity_poly.type
_entity_poly.pdbx_seq_one_letter_code
_entity_poly.pdbx_strand_id
1 'polypeptide(L)'
;MRLRNITGSKEMIAENEYVIHEPEQYKGRFTAEIFGNDRPLNIEIGTGKGRFITELAASDPSADYLGIEKYSTVLLKAVRKFSGNVLDNLRFIRMDAEYILDVFGENEINRIYLN
;
A
#
# COMPACT_ATOMS: atom_id res chain seq x y z
N MET A 1 -11.00 -11.05 11.83
CA MET A 1 -10.66 -9.89 12.71
C MET A 1 -11.92 -9.06 12.95
N ARG A 2 -12.20 -8.59 14.17
CA ARG A 2 -13.39 -7.73 14.44
C ARG A 2 -13.09 -6.29 14.05
N LEU A 3 -13.86 -5.74 13.10
CA LEU A 3 -13.77 -4.34 12.72
C LEU A 3 -14.25 -3.46 13.89
N ARG A 4 -13.46 -2.43 14.21
CA ARG A 4 -13.82 -1.38 15.17
C ARG A 4 -13.79 -0.07 14.42
N ASN A 5 -14.91 0.66 14.46
CA ASN A 5 -15.00 1.95 13.80
C ASN A 5 -14.05 2.95 14.47
N ILE A 6 -13.39 3.78 13.67
CA ILE A 6 -12.61 4.93 14.11
C ILE A 6 -13.20 6.12 13.36
N THR A 7 -13.85 7.02 14.10
CA THR A 7 -14.40 8.27 13.57
C THR A 7 -13.29 9.08 12.91
N GLY A 8 -13.53 9.61 11.70
CA GLY A 8 -12.52 10.38 10.96
C GLY A 8 -11.50 9.55 10.18
N SER A 9 -11.61 8.22 10.14
CA SER A 9 -10.57 7.37 9.54
C SER A 9 -10.38 7.55 8.03
N LYS A 10 -11.38 8.06 7.31
CA LYS A 10 -11.26 8.36 5.87
C LYS A 10 -10.44 9.63 5.66
N GLU A 11 -10.77 10.68 6.42
CA GLU A 11 -10.12 11.97 6.39
C GLU A 11 -8.65 11.84 6.79
N MET A 12 -8.37 11.09 7.86
CA MET A 12 -7.00 10.82 8.30
C MET A 12 -6.15 10.02 7.31
N ILE A 13 -6.80 9.19 6.47
CA ILE A 13 -6.12 8.48 5.39
C ILE A 13 -5.86 9.42 4.21
N ALA A 14 -6.83 10.29 3.89
CA ALA A 14 -6.72 11.27 2.81
C ALA A 14 -5.60 12.30 3.04
N GLU A 15 -5.23 12.55 4.29
CA GLU A 15 -4.14 13.47 4.66
C GLU A 15 -2.79 12.75 4.83
N ASN A 16 -2.71 11.43 4.62
CA ASN A 16 -1.51 10.66 4.93
C ASN A 16 -0.58 10.48 3.73
N GLU A 17 0.66 10.97 3.85
CA GLU A 17 1.68 10.90 2.79
C GLU A 17 2.08 9.49 2.34
N TYR A 18 1.87 8.46 3.17
CA TYR A 18 2.17 7.08 2.81
C TYR A 18 1.01 6.37 2.12
N VAL A 19 -0.14 7.04 2.00
CA VAL A 19 -1.30 6.52 1.28
C VAL A 19 -1.41 7.20 -0.08
N ILE A 20 -1.40 6.40 -1.13
CA ILE A 20 -1.56 6.87 -2.49
C ILE A 20 -3.04 7.11 -2.76
N HIS A 21 -3.33 8.26 -3.34
CA HIS A 21 -4.65 8.66 -3.80
C HIS A 21 -4.70 8.62 -5.33
N GLU A 22 -5.87 8.28 -5.88
CA GLU A 22 -6.10 8.15 -7.32
C GLU A 22 -5.05 7.25 -8.01
N PRO A 23 -4.83 6.02 -7.49
CA PRO A 23 -3.75 5.14 -7.96
C PRO A 23 -3.85 4.77 -9.45
N GLU A 24 -5.04 4.85 -10.05
CA GLU A 24 -5.31 4.65 -11.47
C GLU A 24 -4.54 5.61 -12.40
N GLN A 25 -4.11 6.77 -11.90
CA GLN A 25 -3.34 7.75 -12.68
C GLN A 25 -1.92 7.27 -13.01
N TYR A 26 -1.42 6.30 -12.24
CA TYR A 26 -0.04 5.81 -12.34
C TYR A 26 0.07 4.48 -13.09
N LYS A 27 -1.02 4.01 -13.71
CA LYS A 27 -1.07 2.72 -14.42
C LYS A 27 0.05 2.58 -15.45
N GLY A 28 0.87 1.55 -15.30
CA GLY A 28 2.00 1.25 -16.19
C GLY A 28 3.25 2.11 -15.94
N ARG A 29 3.25 2.99 -14.93
CA ARG A 29 4.38 3.82 -14.50
C ARG A 29 4.50 3.91 -12.96
N PHE A 30 3.92 2.95 -12.24
CA PHE A 30 3.67 3.05 -10.81
C PHE A 30 4.95 3.27 -10.00
N THR A 31 5.99 2.47 -10.23
CA THR A 31 7.27 2.62 -9.51
C THR A 31 8.00 3.91 -9.83
N ALA A 32 7.99 4.31 -11.11
CA ALA A 32 8.62 5.54 -11.56
C ALA A 32 7.95 6.79 -10.94
N GLU A 33 6.62 6.83 -10.87
CA GLU A 33 5.88 7.99 -10.37
C GLU A 33 5.81 8.04 -8.83
N ILE A 34 5.66 6.89 -8.17
CA ILE A 34 5.45 6.81 -6.72
C ILE A 34 6.76 6.73 -5.95
N PHE A 35 7.72 5.94 -6.45
CA PHE A 35 8.97 5.65 -5.76
C PHE A 35 10.20 6.26 -6.46
N GLY A 36 10.02 6.90 -7.63
CA GLY A 36 11.10 7.57 -8.36
C GLY A 36 12.17 6.62 -8.91
N ASN A 37 11.83 5.35 -9.14
CA ASN A 37 12.78 4.31 -9.53
C ASN A 37 12.12 3.21 -10.42
N ASP A 38 12.87 2.18 -10.81
CA ASP A 38 12.43 1.05 -11.63
C ASP A 38 12.53 -0.32 -10.91
N ARG A 39 12.57 -0.32 -9.57
CA ARG A 39 12.69 -1.52 -8.77
C ARG A 39 11.46 -2.42 -8.93
N PRO A 40 11.58 -3.72 -8.65
CA PRO A 40 10.44 -4.62 -8.68
C PRO A 40 9.36 -4.20 -7.67
N LEU A 41 8.11 -4.12 -8.13
CA LEU A 41 6.96 -3.81 -7.27
C LEU A 41 6.31 -5.08 -6.74
N ASN A 42 6.28 -5.23 -5.43
CA ASN A 42 5.61 -6.32 -4.74
C ASN A 42 4.38 -5.82 -3.99
N ILE A 43 3.24 -6.51 -4.13
CA ILE A 43 1.99 -6.08 -3.50
C ILE A 43 1.48 -7.10 -2.48
N GLU A 44 0.81 -6.63 -1.44
CA GLU A 44 0.00 -7.48 -0.55
C GLU A 44 -1.48 -7.05 -0.65
N ILE A 45 -2.36 -8.00 -1.00
CA ILE A 45 -3.80 -7.76 -1.05
C ILE A 45 -4.41 -8.18 0.29
N GLY A 46 -5.06 -7.24 0.97
CA GLY A 46 -5.63 -7.48 2.29
C GLY A 46 -4.60 -7.36 3.41
N THR A 47 -3.78 -6.32 3.40
CA THR A 47 -2.67 -6.12 4.35
C THR A 47 -3.08 -6.05 5.83
N GLY A 48 -4.35 -5.81 6.12
CA GLY A 48 -4.83 -5.70 7.48
C GLY A 48 -4.09 -4.58 8.21
N LYS A 49 -3.37 -4.93 9.29
CA LYS A 49 -2.59 -3.96 10.08
C LYS A 49 -1.18 -3.73 9.53
N GLY A 50 -0.89 -4.17 8.30
CA GLY A 50 0.36 -3.90 7.58
C GLY A 50 1.60 -4.57 8.15
N ARG A 51 1.48 -5.53 9.08
CA ARG A 51 2.66 -6.14 9.73
C ARG A 51 3.55 -6.86 8.72
N PHE A 52 2.96 -7.72 7.89
CA PHE A 52 3.70 -8.55 6.94
C PHE A 52 4.43 -7.69 5.91
N ILE A 53 3.71 -6.83 5.17
CA ILE A 53 4.33 -5.97 4.17
C ILE A 53 5.38 -5.00 4.76
N THR A 54 5.19 -4.52 5.99
CA THR A 54 6.17 -3.64 6.66
C THR A 54 7.45 -4.39 7.02
N GLU A 55 7.35 -5.59 7.58
CA GLU A 55 8.51 -6.43 7.90
C GLU A 55 9.26 -6.81 6.62
N LEU A 56 8.53 -7.11 5.54
CA LEU A 56 9.12 -7.45 4.25
C LEU A 56 9.88 -6.26 3.64
N ALA A 57 9.24 -5.09 3.58
CA ALA A 57 9.86 -3.87 3.07
C ALA A 57 11.11 -3.45 3.84
N ALA A 58 11.11 -3.60 5.17
CA ALA A 58 12.27 -3.33 6.00
C ALA A 58 13.41 -4.34 5.78
N SER A 59 13.08 -5.60 5.44
CA SER A 59 14.06 -6.66 5.23
C SER A 59 14.72 -6.65 3.84
N ASP A 60 14.05 -6.08 2.85
CA ASP A 60 14.51 -6.06 1.46
C ASP A 60 14.33 -4.66 0.83
N PRO A 61 15.31 -3.76 0.99
CA PRO A 61 15.28 -2.44 0.36
C PRO A 61 15.47 -2.44 -1.16
N SER A 62 15.70 -3.61 -1.79
CA SER A 62 15.96 -3.70 -3.23
C SER A 62 14.68 -3.72 -4.08
N ALA A 63 13.53 -3.90 -3.44
CA ALA A 63 12.21 -3.87 -4.06
C ALA A 63 11.30 -2.83 -3.38
N ASP A 64 10.26 -2.42 -4.10
CA ASP A 64 9.21 -1.56 -3.60
C ASP A 64 7.99 -2.39 -3.19
N TYR A 65 7.26 -1.90 -2.19
CA TYR A 65 6.18 -2.60 -1.55
C TYR A 65 4.93 -1.76 -1.46
N LEU A 66 3.80 -2.42 -1.72
CA LEU A 66 2.50 -1.76 -1.75
C LEU A 66 1.44 -2.57 -1.02
N GLY A 67 0.91 -1.99 0.05
CA GLY A 67 -0.17 -2.59 0.81
C GLY A 67 -1.55 -2.15 0.34
N ILE A 68 -2.39 -3.08 -0.08
CA ILE A 68 -3.79 -2.83 -0.46
C ILE A 68 -4.72 -3.23 0.68
N GLU A 69 -5.59 -2.32 1.12
CA GLU A 69 -6.60 -2.57 2.15
C GLU A 69 -7.90 -1.82 1.88
N LYS A 70 -9.03 -2.54 1.90
CA LYS A 70 -10.36 -1.98 1.61
C LYS A 70 -10.88 -1.08 2.73
N TYR A 71 -10.59 -1.42 3.98
CA TYR A 71 -11.17 -0.79 5.16
C TYR A 71 -10.27 0.31 5.74
N SER A 72 -10.74 1.56 5.66
CA SER A 72 -10.04 2.73 6.19
C SER A 72 -9.59 2.59 7.65
N THR A 73 -10.42 2.00 8.51
CA THR A 73 -10.09 1.81 9.94
C THR A 73 -8.97 0.81 10.18
N VAL A 74 -8.76 -0.11 9.25
CA VAL A 74 -7.73 -1.14 9.30
C VAL A 74 -6.45 -0.59 8.71
N LEU A 75 -6.53 0.05 7.55
CA LEU A 75 -5.41 0.73 6.91
C LEU A 75 -4.81 1.83 7.81
N LEU A 76 -5.64 2.64 8.46
CA LEU A 76 -5.16 3.67 9.40
C LEU A 76 -4.29 3.09 10.52
N LYS A 77 -4.56 1.84 10.94
CA LYS A 77 -3.72 1.17 11.95
C LYS A 77 -2.40 0.69 11.37
N ALA A 78 -2.38 0.27 10.10
CA ALA A 78 -1.14 -0.08 9.40
C ALA A 78 -0.22 1.16 9.33
N VAL A 79 -0.76 2.25 8.80
CA VAL A 79 -0.06 3.52 8.62
C VAL A 79 0.44 4.10 9.95
N ARG A 80 -0.39 4.14 11.00
CA ARG A 80 0.05 4.64 12.32
C ARG A 80 1.15 3.79 12.97
N LYS A 81 1.14 2.47 12.73
CA LYS A 81 2.18 1.57 13.24
C LYS A 81 3.49 1.75 12.46
N PHE A 82 3.37 2.10 11.18
CA PHE A 82 4.46 2.38 10.29
C PHE A 82 5.17 3.71 10.58
N SER A 83 4.47 4.75 11.04
CA SER A 83 5.06 6.10 11.32
C SER A 83 6.26 6.14 12.28
N GLY A 84 6.59 5.04 12.97
CA GLY A 84 7.81 4.92 13.79
C GLY A 84 9.08 4.53 13.02
N ASN A 85 8.94 3.97 11.81
CA ASN A 85 10.04 3.52 10.95
C ASN A 85 9.76 4.00 9.51
N VAL A 86 10.28 5.17 9.14
CA VAL A 86 10.12 5.71 7.78
C VAL A 86 10.83 4.78 6.80
N LEU A 87 10.06 4.08 5.95
CA LEU A 87 10.56 3.28 4.84
C LEU A 87 10.23 3.96 3.52
N ASP A 88 11.26 4.25 2.73
CA ASP A 88 11.09 4.92 1.44
C ASP A 88 10.42 4.00 0.41
N ASN A 89 10.59 2.68 0.56
CA ASN A 89 10.11 1.62 -0.34
C ASN A 89 8.76 1.00 0.06
N LEU A 90 7.97 1.63 0.94
CA LEU A 90 6.62 1.16 1.31
C LEU A 90 5.57 2.25 1.18
N ARG A 91 4.48 1.93 0.48
CA ARG A 91 3.26 2.75 0.41
C ARG A 91 2.01 1.89 0.58
N PHE A 92 0.86 2.54 0.72
CA PHE A 92 -0.42 1.88 0.84
C PHE A 92 -1.46 2.46 -0.11
N ILE A 93 -2.45 1.65 -0.50
CA ILE A 93 -3.65 2.08 -1.21
C ILE A 93 -4.88 1.62 -0.46
N ARG A 94 -5.86 2.51 -0.35
CA ARG A 94 -7.19 2.16 0.09
C ARG A 94 -8.09 1.82 -1.10
N MET A 95 -8.12 0.55 -1.51
CA MET A 95 -8.98 0.10 -2.61
C MET A 95 -9.50 -1.32 -2.40
N ASP A 96 -10.50 -1.71 -3.18
CA ASP A 96 -10.91 -3.09 -3.34
C ASP A 96 -10.03 -3.78 -4.40
N ALA A 97 -9.73 -5.06 -4.20
CA ALA A 97 -8.90 -5.85 -5.12
C ALA A 97 -9.55 -6.05 -6.49
N GLU A 98 -10.87 -5.87 -6.60
CA GLU A 98 -11.56 -5.90 -7.90
C GLU A 98 -11.04 -4.83 -8.89
N TYR A 99 -10.53 -3.70 -8.40
CA TYR A 99 -10.01 -2.59 -9.21
C TYR A 99 -8.53 -2.74 -9.59
N ILE A 100 -7.92 -3.89 -9.30
CA ILE A 100 -6.47 -4.06 -9.50
C ILE A 100 -6.05 -3.87 -10.96
N LEU A 101 -6.90 -4.26 -11.91
CA LEU A 101 -6.66 -4.11 -13.34
C LEU A 101 -6.85 -2.67 -13.83
N ASP A 102 -7.48 -1.80 -13.04
CA ASP A 102 -7.59 -0.38 -13.34
C ASP A 102 -6.36 0.39 -12.87
N VAL A 103 -5.69 -0.12 -11.84
CA VAL A 103 -4.54 0.52 -11.19
C VAL A 103 -3.21 0.11 -11.81
N PHE A 104 -3.04 -1.16 -12.17
CA PHE A 104 -1.74 -1.65 -12.67
C PHE A 104 -1.78 -2.00 -14.16
N GLY A 105 -0.68 -1.70 -14.84
CA GLY A 105 -0.40 -2.07 -16.22
C GLY A 105 0.10 -3.51 -16.36
N GLU A 106 0.34 -3.91 -17.60
CA GLU A 106 0.90 -5.23 -17.90
C GLU A 106 2.33 -5.34 -17.35
N ASN A 107 2.65 -6.47 -16.70
CA ASN A 107 3.97 -6.77 -16.11
C ASN A 107 4.48 -5.75 -15.06
N GLU A 108 3.62 -4.91 -14.52
CA GLU A 108 4.00 -3.89 -13.53
C GLU A 108 4.21 -4.49 -12.12
N ILE A 109 3.51 -5.56 -11.80
CA ILE A 109 3.62 -6.27 -10.52
C ILE A 109 4.58 -7.44 -10.66
N ASN A 110 5.63 -7.46 -9.83
CA ASN A 110 6.59 -8.56 -9.74
C ASN A 110 6.05 -9.74 -8.91
N ARG A 111 5.44 -9.47 -7.75
CA ARG A 111 4.88 -10.51 -6.86
C ARG A 111 3.61 -10.04 -6.14
N ILE A 112 2.73 -10.99 -5.88
CA ILE A 112 1.49 -10.80 -5.12
C ILE A 112 1.55 -11.69 -3.86
N TYR A 113 1.31 -11.09 -2.70
CA TYR A 113 1.16 -11.76 -1.42
C TYR A 113 -0.32 -11.80 -0.98
N LEU A 114 -0.74 -12.96 -0.47
CA LEU A 114 -2.07 -13.24 0.08
C LEU A 114 -1.89 -14.00 1.40
N ASN A 115 -2.38 -13.43 2.50
CA ASN A 115 -2.21 -13.95 3.86
C ASN A 115 -3.53 -14.11 4.61
#